data_AF-A0A097R2G7-F1
#
_entry.id   AF-A0A097R2G7-F1
#
_cell.length_a   1.000
_cell.length_b   1.000
_cell.length_c   1.000
_cell.angle_alpha   90.00
_cell.angle_beta   90.00
_cell.angle_gamma   90.00
#
_symmetry.space_group_name_H-M   'P 1'
#
loop_
_entity.id
_entity.type
_entity.pdbx_description
1 polymer ?
#
loop_
_entity_poly.entity_id
_entity_poly.type
_entity_poly.pdbx_seq_one_letter_code
_entity_poly.pdbx_strand_id
1 'polypeptide(L)'
;MSSLWIAICAVGAIALVSGIVLGFAARRFKVDADPIVEQIDAILPQSQCGQCGYPGCRPYAEAVSGGSEKINRCAPGGEQVMLKIAELLAVDPQPLDGEAAQSEPVRQVALIDEENCIGCTKCIQACPVDAIVGATRAMHTVVSDLCTGCNLCVAPCPTDCITLVAVPTTTANWKWDLNTIPVRTISVNEREVEHHV
;
A
#
# COMPACT_ATOMS: atom_id res chain seq x y z
N MET A 1 -22.23 -47.94 -43.12
CA MET A 1 -22.03 -48.11 -41.66
C MET A 1 -20.54 -48.21 -41.30
N SER A 2 -19.74 -49.01 -42.01
CA SER A 2 -18.29 -49.16 -41.75
C SER A 2 -17.46 -47.88 -41.92
N SER A 3 -17.81 -47.02 -42.90
CA SER A 3 -17.14 -45.74 -43.13
C SER A 3 -17.32 -44.73 -41.99
N LEU A 4 -18.46 -44.75 -41.30
CA LEU A 4 -18.73 -43.88 -40.15
C LEU A 4 -17.83 -44.24 -38.96
N TRP A 5 -17.68 -45.54 -38.69
CA TRP A 5 -16.81 -46.04 -37.62
C TRP A 5 -15.33 -45.74 -37.89
N ILE A 6 -14.86 -45.87 -39.13
CA ILE A 6 -13.48 -45.53 -39.51
C ILE A 6 -13.20 -44.04 -39.26
N ALA A 7 -14.13 -43.15 -39.64
CA ALA A 7 -13.95 -41.72 -39.41
C ALA A 7 -13.89 -41.36 -37.92
N ILE A 8 -14.78 -41.94 -37.10
CA ILE A 8 -14.80 -41.73 -35.64
C ILE A 8 -13.48 -42.19 -35.01
N CYS A 9 -13.01 -43.39 -35.37
CA CYS A 9 -11.75 -43.93 -34.84
C CYS A 9 -10.53 -43.11 -35.29
N ALA A 10 -10.50 -42.65 -36.54
CA ALA A 10 -9.40 -41.86 -37.06
C ALA A 10 -9.28 -40.49 -36.34
N VAL A 11 -10.40 -39.78 -36.17
CA VAL A 11 -10.41 -38.50 -35.45
C VAL A 11 -10.09 -38.68 -33.97
N GLY A 12 -10.63 -39.73 -33.33
CA GLY A 12 -10.33 -40.06 -31.94
C GLY A 12 -8.84 -40.36 -31.71
N ALA A 13 -8.21 -41.12 -32.61
CA ALA A 13 -6.79 -41.43 -32.53
C ALA A 13 -5.91 -40.17 -32.68
N ILE A 14 -6.22 -39.30 -33.64
CA ILE A 14 -5.49 -38.05 -33.84
C ILE A 14 -5.63 -37.15 -32.59
N ALA A 15 -6.85 -37.00 -32.06
CA ALA A 15 -7.08 -36.20 -30.86
C ALA A 15 -6.30 -36.72 -29.65
N LEU A 16 -6.26 -38.04 -29.46
CA LEU A 16 -5.53 -38.67 -28.37
C LEU A 16 -4.01 -38.48 -28.51
N VAL A 17 -3.47 -38.68 -29.71
CA VAL A 17 -2.04 -38.47 -29.99
C VAL A 17 -1.65 -37.01 -29.79
N SER A 18 -2.40 -36.07 -30.39
CA SER A 18 -2.15 -34.64 -30.22
C SER A 18 -2.26 -34.20 -28.76
N GLY A 19 -3.25 -34.72 -28.01
CA GLY A 19 -3.42 -34.44 -26.58
C GLY A 19 -2.24 -34.95 -25.73
N ILE A 20 -1.76 -36.17 -26.00
CA ILE A 20 -0.59 -36.72 -25.30
C ILE A 20 0.67 -35.91 -25.61
N VAL A 21 0.89 -35.57 -26.87
CA VAL A 21 2.08 -34.80 -27.29
C VAL A 21 2.07 -33.41 -26.67
N LEU A 22 0.95 -32.68 -26.72
CA LEU A 22 0.84 -31.35 -26.11
C LEU A 22 0.93 -31.42 -24.59
N GLY A 23 0.30 -32.40 -23.95
CA GLY A 23 0.39 -32.60 -22.50
C GLY A 23 1.81 -32.93 -22.03
N PHE A 24 2.53 -33.76 -22.79
CA PHE A 24 3.93 -34.07 -22.51
C PHE A 24 4.83 -32.84 -22.69
N ALA A 25 4.66 -32.09 -23.79
CA ALA A 25 5.40 -30.87 -24.04
C ALA A 25 5.16 -29.84 -22.91
N ALA A 26 3.91 -29.61 -22.51
CA ALA A 26 3.57 -28.65 -21.46
C ALA A 26 4.23 -28.98 -20.10
N ARG A 27 4.33 -30.26 -19.73
CA ARG A 27 5.04 -30.68 -18.51
C ARG A 27 6.55 -30.63 -18.66
N ARG A 28 7.09 -31.05 -19.81
CA ARG A 28 8.53 -31.16 -20.01
C ARG A 28 9.21 -29.81 -20.17
N PHE A 29 8.49 -28.80 -20.67
CA PHE A 29 8.99 -27.44 -20.90
C PHE A 29 8.43 -26.42 -19.89
N LYS A 30 7.92 -26.87 -18.74
CA LYS A 30 7.59 -25.95 -17.65
C LYS A 30 8.89 -25.27 -17.20
N VAL A 31 9.00 -23.97 -17.44
CA VAL A 31 10.11 -23.15 -16.94
C VAL A 31 9.80 -22.85 -15.48
N ASP A 32 10.67 -23.30 -14.58
CA ASP A 32 10.59 -22.94 -13.17
C ASP A 32 10.96 -21.45 -13.05
N ALA A 33 10.01 -20.64 -12.59
CA ALA A 33 10.27 -19.24 -12.28
C ALA A 33 11.23 -19.14 -11.08
N ASP A 34 12.06 -18.10 -11.04
CA ASP A 34 12.94 -17.89 -9.90
C ASP A 34 12.11 -17.79 -8.61
N PRO A 35 12.40 -18.63 -7.60
CA PRO A 35 11.56 -18.71 -6.39
C PRO A 35 11.53 -17.40 -5.61
N ILE A 36 12.53 -16.53 -5.81
CA ILE A 36 12.61 -15.20 -5.20
C ILE A 36 11.59 -14.24 -5.84
N VAL A 37 11.39 -14.31 -7.16
CA VAL A 37 10.42 -13.47 -7.87
C VAL A 37 9.01 -13.78 -7.40
N GLU A 38 8.67 -15.07 -7.26
CA GLU A 38 7.36 -15.49 -6.75
C GLU A 38 7.12 -15.00 -5.32
N GLN A 39 8.15 -15.04 -4.47
CA GLN A 39 8.05 -14.55 -3.08
C GLN A 39 7.83 -13.04 -3.02
N ILE A 40 8.57 -12.27 -3.83
CA ILE A 40 8.39 -10.82 -3.90
C ILE A 40 7.01 -10.49 -4.48
N ASP A 41 6.57 -11.16 -5.55
CA ASP A 41 5.25 -10.97 -6.14
C ASP A 41 4.13 -11.26 -5.12
N ALA A 42 4.26 -12.32 -4.32
CA ALA A 42 3.30 -12.63 -3.26
C ALA A 42 3.22 -11.56 -2.15
N ILE A 43 4.28 -10.79 -1.91
CA ILE A 43 4.30 -9.69 -0.92
C ILE A 43 3.69 -8.41 -1.51
N LEU A 44 3.78 -8.21 -2.82
CA LEU A 44 3.23 -7.04 -3.49
C LEU A 44 1.69 -7.03 -3.41
N PRO A 45 1.05 -5.84 -3.45
CA PRO A 45 -0.40 -5.70 -3.29
C PRO A 45 -1.23 -6.23 -4.47
N GLN A 46 -0.59 -6.76 -5.53
CA GLN A 46 -1.23 -7.30 -6.74
C GLN A 46 -2.25 -6.35 -7.42
N SER A 47 -2.11 -5.05 -7.18
CA SER A 47 -3.04 -4.04 -7.70
C SER A 47 -2.77 -3.66 -9.16
N GLN A 48 -1.63 -4.07 -9.72
CA GLN A 48 -1.20 -3.77 -11.10
C GLN A 48 -1.35 -2.28 -11.49
N CYS A 49 -1.14 -1.36 -10.53
CA CYS A 49 -1.43 0.07 -10.70
C CYS A 49 -0.38 0.83 -11.53
N GLY A 50 0.82 0.27 -11.70
CA GLY A 50 1.91 0.86 -12.50
C GLY A 50 2.58 2.11 -11.93
N GLN A 51 2.30 2.49 -10.69
CA GLN A 51 2.88 3.70 -10.08
C GLN A 51 4.41 3.61 -9.89
N CYS A 52 4.96 2.41 -9.81
CA CYS A 52 6.40 2.18 -9.73
C CYS A 52 7.12 2.29 -11.10
N GLY A 53 6.40 2.54 -12.20
CA GLY A 53 6.96 2.60 -13.56
C GLY A 53 6.98 1.28 -14.32
N TYR A 54 6.51 0.19 -13.71
CA TYR A 54 6.40 -1.14 -14.32
C TYR A 54 4.95 -1.46 -14.72
N PRO A 55 4.71 -2.27 -15.77
CA PRO A 55 3.36 -2.63 -16.22
C PRO A 55 2.60 -3.57 -15.26
N GLY A 56 3.21 -3.96 -14.14
CA GLY A 56 2.61 -4.76 -13.08
C GLY A 56 3.57 -5.08 -11.94
N CYS A 57 3.07 -5.79 -10.93
CA CYS A 57 3.79 -6.26 -9.76
C CYS A 57 4.88 -7.29 -10.12
N ARG A 58 4.57 -8.26 -10.99
CA ARG A 58 5.53 -9.30 -11.36
C ARG A 58 6.78 -8.78 -12.10
N PRO A 59 6.67 -7.91 -13.13
CA PRO A 59 7.86 -7.29 -13.74
C PRO A 59 8.68 -6.44 -12.77
N TYR A 60 8.02 -5.80 -11.80
CA TYR A 60 8.71 -5.09 -10.72
C TYR A 60 9.45 -6.07 -9.79
N ALA A 61 8.83 -7.18 -9.42
CA ALA A 61 9.45 -8.24 -8.62
C ALA A 61 10.68 -8.83 -9.32
N GLU A 62 10.62 -9.06 -10.64
CA GLU A 62 11.75 -9.50 -11.46
C GLU A 62 12.89 -8.47 -11.42
N ALA A 63 12.59 -7.19 -11.64
CA ALA A 63 13.59 -6.12 -11.63
C ALA A 63 14.27 -5.94 -10.26
N VAL A 64 13.50 -6.07 -9.17
CA VAL A 64 14.00 -5.98 -7.79
C VAL A 64 14.83 -7.21 -7.44
N SER A 65 14.39 -8.41 -7.83
CA SER A 65 15.15 -9.65 -7.60
C SER A 65 16.50 -9.65 -8.34
N GLY A 66 16.56 -9.07 -9.54
CA GLY A 66 17.78 -8.94 -10.33
C GLY A 66 18.70 -7.81 -9.87
N GLY A 67 18.34 -7.06 -8.82
CA GLY A 67 19.12 -5.92 -8.32
C GLY A 67 19.15 -4.72 -9.26
N SER A 68 18.27 -4.69 -10.28
CA SER A 68 18.23 -3.61 -11.27
C SER A 68 17.42 -2.38 -10.84
N GLU A 69 16.65 -2.51 -9.75
CA GLU A 69 15.75 -1.46 -9.26
C GLU A 69 15.67 -1.48 -7.73
N LYS A 70 15.30 -0.33 -7.13
CA LYS A 70 15.14 -0.17 -5.68
C LYS A 70 13.86 -0.84 -5.16
N ILE A 71 13.93 -1.30 -3.92
CA ILE A 71 12.87 -2.00 -3.18
C ILE A 71 11.72 -1.06 -2.73
N ASN A 72 11.95 0.25 -2.76
CA ASN A 72 11.13 1.28 -2.13
C ASN A 72 10.15 1.98 -3.10
N ARG A 73 9.91 1.44 -4.30
CA ARG A 73 9.11 2.11 -5.35
C ARG A 73 7.62 1.74 -5.33
N CYS A 74 7.21 0.79 -4.49
CA CYS A 74 5.81 0.40 -4.37
C CYS A 74 5.04 1.37 -3.45
N ALA A 75 4.61 2.50 -4.00
CA ALA A 75 3.75 3.48 -3.29
C ALA A 75 2.50 2.87 -2.61
N PRO A 76 1.69 1.99 -3.26
CA PRO A 76 0.50 1.42 -2.60
C PRO A 76 0.83 0.38 -1.52
N GLY A 77 2.01 -0.25 -1.59
CA GLY A 77 2.48 -1.19 -0.58
C GLY A 77 3.11 -0.51 0.64
N GLY A 78 3.63 0.71 0.44
CA GLY A 78 4.25 1.50 1.48
C GLY A 78 5.43 0.81 2.15
N GLU A 79 5.71 1.22 3.38
CA GLU A 79 6.92 0.82 4.12
C GLU A 79 6.89 -0.67 4.48
N GLN A 80 5.71 -1.22 4.78
CA GLN A 80 5.57 -2.62 5.18
C GLN A 80 5.98 -3.59 4.06
N VAL A 81 5.65 -3.27 2.81
CA VAL A 81 6.05 -4.07 1.65
C VAL A 81 7.55 -3.95 1.42
N MET A 82 8.10 -2.74 1.53
CA MET A 82 9.55 -2.50 1.39
C MET A 82 10.35 -3.29 2.44
N LEU A 83 9.94 -3.26 3.72
CA LEU A 83 10.63 -3.97 4.81
C LEU A 83 10.66 -5.48 4.59
N LYS A 84 9.54 -6.08 4.16
CA LYS A 84 9.48 -7.53 3.87
C LYS A 84 10.38 -7.93 2.70
N ILE A 85 10.45 -7.10 1.67
CA ILE A 85 11.33 -7.36 0.53
C ILE A 85 12.80 -7.15 0.92
N ALA A 86 13.10 -6.15 1.76
CA ALA A 86 14.42 -5.91 2.33
C ALA A 86 14.90 -7.10 3.19
N GLU A 87 14.02 -7.66 4.01
CA GLU A 87 14.27 -8.88 4.80
C GLU A 87 14.53 -10.09 3.89
N LEU A 88 13.71 -10.30 2.86
CA LEU A 88 13.90 -11.41 1.91
C LEU A 88 15.21 -11.33 1.13
N LEU A 89 15.61 -10.13 0.71
CA LEU A 89 16.82 -9.91 -0.08
C LEU A 89 18.06 -9.66 0.78
N ALA A 90 17.90 -9.60 2.11
CA ALA A 90 18.95 -9.21 3.06
C ALA A 90 19.65 -7.89 2.68
N VAL A 91 18.86 -6.89 2.26
CA VAL A 91 19.34 -5.55 1.87
C VAL A 91 18.88 -4.51 2.89
N ASP A 92 19.68 -3.48 3.13
CA ASP A 92 19.32 -2.39 4.04
C ASP A 92 18.04 -1.66 3.59
N PRO A 93 17.09 -1.40 4.51
CA PRO A 93 15.82 -0.75 4.21
C PRO A 93 16.05 0.67 3.67
N GLN A 94 15.38 1.00 2.57
CA GLN A 94 15.48 2.30 1.93
C GLN A 94 14.21 3.13 2.22
N PRO A 95 14.33 4.44 2.48
CA PRO A 95 13.18 5.31 2.67
C PRO A 95 12.31 5.32 1.40
N LEU A 96 10.99 5.35 1.51
CA LEU A 96 10.11 5.33 0.34
C LEU A 96 10.40 6.52 -0.60
N ASP A 97 10.46 6.25 -1.91
CA ASP A 97 10.59 7.29 -2.92
C ASP A 97 9.27 8.08 -2.99
N GLY A 98 9.20 9.17 -2.23
CA GLY A 98 8.08 10.11 -2.16
C GLY A 98 8.32 11.04 -0.98
N GLU A 99 8.46 12.34 -1.25
CA GLU A 99 8.86 13.35 -0.28
C GLU A 99 8.24 13.19 1.11
N ALA A 100 9.11 13.11 2.13
CA ALA A 100 8.98 13.63 3.50
C ALA A 100 9.48 12.65 4.57
N ALA A 101 10.78 12.34 4.54
CA ALA A 101 11.48 12.21 5.80
C ALA A 101 11.41 13.57 6.50
N GLN A 102 10.65 13.62 7.60
CA GLN A 102 10.74 14.63 8.67
C GLN A 102 10.16 16.02 8.37
N SER A 103 8.83 16.11 8.40
CA SER A 103 8.23 17.10 9.29
C SER A 103 7.20 16.36 10.11
N GLU A 104 7.33 16.41 11.44
CA GLU A 104 6.31 15.88 12.32
C GLU A 104 4.98 16.46 11.83
N PRO A 105 3.97 15.63 11.49
CA PRO A 105 2.68 16.16 11.08
C PRO A 105 2.07 16.81 12.32
N VAL A 106 2.34 18.12 12.49
CA VAL A 106 1.68 18.91 13.52
C VAL A 106 0.20 18.80 13.21
N ARG A 107 -0.58 18.28 14.15
CA ARG A 107 -2.02 18.11 13.97
C ARG A 107 -2.62 19.45 13.55
N GLN A 108 -3.24 19.50 12.38
CA GLN A 108 -3.93 20.69 11.89
C GLN A 108 -5.43 20.49 12.01
N VAL A 109 -6.15 21.58 12.30
CA VAL A 109 -7.62 21.60 12.31
C VAL A 109 -8.06 22.69 11.35
N ALA A 110 -9.11 22.39 10.58
CA ALA A 110 -9.74 23.36 9.71
C ALA A 110 -10.55 24.37 10.55
N LEU A 111 -10.38 25.66 10.27
CA LEU A 111 -11.13 26.77 10.81
C LEU A 111 -11.94 27.40 9.68
N ILE A 112 -13.25 27.58 9.89
CA ILE A 112 -14.13 28.25 8.94
C ILE A 112 -14.30 29.69 9.42
N ASP A 113 -14.04 30.64 8.55
CA ASP A 113 -14.34 32.05 8.78
C ASP A 113 -15.86 32.29 8.66
N GLU A 114 -16.46 32.71 9.76
CA GLU A 114 -17.89 32.90 9.94
C GLU A 114 -18.43 34.07 9.10
N GLU A 115 -17.61 35.09 8.83
CA GLU A 115 -18.02 36.28 8.07
C GLU A 115 -18.14 35.99 6.57
N ASN A 116 -17.32 35.06 6.08
CA ASN A 116 -17.22 34.72 4.65
C ASN A 116 -17.96 33.41 4.29
N CYS A 117 -18.55 32.72 5.27
CA CYS A 117 -19.28 31.48 5.06
C CYS A 117 -20.72 31.73 4.57
N ILE A 118 -20.99 31.41 3.29
CA ILE A 118 -22.33 31.56 2.69
C ILE A 118 -23.29 30.37 2.93
N GLY A 119 -22.86 29.36 3.70
CA GLY A 119 -23.69 28.19 3.99
C GLY A 119 -23.96 27.26 2.78
N CYS A 120 -22.98 27.09 1.89
CA CYS A 120 -23.11 26.32 0.65
C CYS A 120 -23.10 24.78 0.82
N THR A 121 -22.77 24.26 2.00
CA THR A 121 -22.74 22.82 2.36
C THR A 121 -21.74 21.91 1.61
N LYS A 122 -20.95 22.44 0.67
CA LYS A 122 -19.95 21.66 -0.07
C LYS A 122 -18.86 21.07 0.83
N CYS A 123 -18.48 21.80 1.88
CA CYS A 123 -17.49 21.36 2.84
C CYS A 123 -17.96 20.14 3.65
N ILE A 124 -19.25 20.05 4.02
CA ILE A 124 -19.83 18.88 4.70
C ILE A 124 -19.67 17.64 3.82
N GLN A 125 -20.04 17.73 2.53
CA GLN A 125 -19.97 16.61 1.61
C GLN A 125 -18.54 16.13 1.32
N ALA A 126 -17.55 17.03 1.46
CA ALA A 126 -16.14 16.70 1.27
C ALA A 126 -15.48 16.12 2.53
N CYS A 127 -16.12 16.20 3.70
CA CYS A 127 -15.53 15.76 4.95
C CYS A 127 -15.71 14.24 5.14
N PRO A 128 -14.64 13.43 5.14
CA PRO A 128 -14.76 11.96 5.26
C PRO A 128 -15.14 11.49 6.67
N VAL A 129 -15.07 12.37 7.66
CA VAL A 129 -15.29 12.08 9.09
C VAL A 129 -16.44 12.90 9.69
N ASP A 130 -17.19 13.61 8.84
CA ASP A 130 -18.33 14.44 9.23
C ASP A 130 -18.02 15.44 10.38
N ALA A 131 -16.81 16.01 10.39
CA ALA A 131 -16.38 16.95 11.43
C ALA A 131 -16.98 18.37 11.30
N ILE A 132 -17.75 18.65 10.24
CA ILE A 132 -18.30 19.99 9.96
C ILE A 132 -19.79 20.00 10.27
N VAL A 133 -20.21 20.92 11.14
CA VAL A 133 -21.60 21.08 11.58
C VAL A 133 -22.16 22.38 11.03
N GLY A 134 -23.37 22.34 10.49
CA GLY A 134 -24.06 23.50 9.93
C GLY A 134 -25.34 23.09 9.21
N ALA A 135 -26.01 24.07 8.62
CA ALA A 135 -27.21 23.85 7.81
C ALA A 135 -27.14 24.65 6.51
N THR A 136 -28.01 24.33 5.55
CA THR A 136 -28.12 25.10 4.30
C THR A 136 -28.43 26.57 4.60
N ARG A 137 -27.67 27.50 4.02
CA ARG A 137 -27.77 28.96 4.27
C ARG A 137 -27.50 29.39 5.72
N ALA A 138 -26.91 28.52 6.53
CA ALA A 138 -26.38 28.87 7.85
C ALA A 138 -24.85 28.75 7.85
N MET A 139 -24.19 29.48 8.75
CA MET A 139 -22.76 29.34 8.96
C MET A 139 -22.39 27.92 9.41
N HIS A 140 -21.22 27.47 8.99
CA HIS A 140 -20.71 26.14 9.32
C HIS A 140 -19.53 26.28 10.30
N THR A 141 -19.40 25.33 11.20
CA THR A 141 -18.33 25.28 12.21
C THR A 141 -17.69 23.89 12.21
N VAL A 142 -16.39 23.83 12.47
CA VAL A 142 -15.64 22.57 12.55
C VAL A 142 -15.55 22.12 14.00
N VAL A 143 -15.87 20.85 14.25
CA VAL A 143 -15.61 20.18 15.53
C VAL A 143 -14.16 19.72 15.55
N SER A 144 -13.32 20.42 16.33
CA SER A 144 -11.87 20.23 16.39
C SER A 144 -11.44 18.80 16.75
N ASP A 145 -12.26 18.10 17.53
CA ASP A 145 -11.95 16.76 18.04
C ASP A 145 -12.09 15.70 16.95
N LEU A 146 -13.07 15.88 16.05
CA LEU A 146 -13.34 14.97 14.93
C LEU A 146 -12.52 15.31 13.69
N CYS A 147 -12.05 16.56 13.56
CA CYS A 147 -11.27 16.98 12.41
C CYS A 147 -9.93 16.23 12.35
N THR A 148 -9.64 15.62 11.20
CA THR A 148 -8.38 14.91 10.93
C THR A 148 -7.31 15.79 10.30
N GLY A 149 -7.65 17.01 9.88
CA GLY A 149 -6.71 17.90 9.17
C GLY A 149 -6.42 17.47 7.72
N CYS A 150 -7.29 16.67 7.09
CA CYS A 150 -7.07 16.12 5.74
C CYS A 150 -7.08 17.13 4.58
N ASN A 151 -7.41 18.41 4.82
CA ASN A 151 -7.44 19.49 3.83
C ASN A 151 -8.44 19.31 2.65
N LEU A 152 -9.30 18.29 2.68
CA LEU A 152 -10.26 18.03 1.60
C LEU A 152 -11.37 19.09 1.51
N CYS A 153 -11.65 19.82 2.58
CA CYS A 153 -12.71 20.82 2.63
C CYS A 153 -12.35 22.17 2.00
N VAL A 154 -11.06 22.47 1.77
CA VAL A 154 -10.61 23.77 1.28
C VAL A 154 -10.96 23.95 -0.20
N ALA A 155 -10.55 23.01 -1.06
CA ALA A 155 -10.77 23.12 -2.50
C ALA A 155 -12.26 23.22 -2.94
N PRO A 156 -13.22 22.55 -2.27
CA PRO A 156 -14.64 22.70 -2.59
C PRO A 156 -15.28 24.03 -2.15
N CYS A 157 -14.63 24.82 -1.30
CA CYS A 157 -15.19 26.06 -0.77
C CYS A 157 -15.22 27.15 -1.84
N PRO A 158 -16.40 27.69 -2.23
CA PRO A 158 -16.49 28.69 -3.30
C PRO A 158 -16.03 30.10 -2.87
N THR A 159 -15.95 30.36 -1.56
CA THR A 159 -15.52 31.65 -0.99
C THR A 159 -14.15 31.57 -0.35
N ASP A 160 -13.47 30.41 -0.44
CA ASP A 160 -12.17 30.14 0.17
C ASP A 160 -12.10 30.51 1.68
N CYS A 161 -13.22 30.41 2.40
CA CYS A 161 -13.32 30.80 3.81
C CYS A 161 -12.77 29.78 4.82
N ILE A 162 -11.99 28.79 4.37
CA ILE A 162 -11.49 27.69 5.23
C ILE A 162 -9.98 27.71 5.28
N THR A 163 -9.41 27.76 6.48
CA THR A 163 -7.97 27.76 6.73
C THR A 163 -7.57 26.61 7.64
N LEU A 164 -6.35 26.07 7.49
CA LEU A 164 -5.83 25.04 8.39
C LEU A 164 -4.89 25.69 9.40
N VAL A 165 -5.18 25.48 10.68
CA VAL A 165 -4.38 26.00 11.79
C VAL A 165 -3.74 24.83 12.52
N ALA A 166 -2.45 24.96 12.80
CA ALA A 166 -1.71 23.99 13.60
C ALA A 166 -2.17 24.05 15.06
N VAL A 167 -2.55 22.90 15.61
CA VAL A 167 -2.92 22.76 17.02
C VAL A 167 -1.66 22.53 17.84
N PRO A 168 -1.39 23.33 18.89
CA PRO A 168 -0.23 23.12 19.75
C PRO A 168 -0.37 21.80 20.52
N THR A 169 0.74 21.10 20.68
CA THR A 169 0.80 19.86 21.48
C THR A 169 0.58 20.19 22.95
N THR A 170 -0.51 19.69 23.53
CA THR A 170 -0.80 19.79 24.97
C THR A 170 -0.65 18.42 25.64
N THR A 171 -0.73 18.35 26.96
CA THR A 171 -0.69 17.08 27.71
C THR A 171 -1.80 16.10 27.30
N ALA A 172 -2.93 16.60 26.78
CA ALA A 172 -4.04 15.79 26.30
C ALA A 172 -3.79 15.17 24.89
N ASN A 173 -3.00 15.85 24.05
CA ASN A 173 -2.76 15.47 22.65
C ASN A 173 -1.30 15.03 22.37
N TRP A 174 -0.50 14.89 23.42
CA TRP A 174 0.88 14.44 23.38
C TRP A 174 0.95 12.98 22.93
N LYS A 175 1.86 12.69 21.99
CA LYS A 175 2.23 11.32 21.59
C LYS A 175 3.64 11.02 22.06
N TRP A 176 3.84 9.85 22.67
CA TRP A 176 5.16 9.37 23.08
C TRP A 176 6.04 9.12 21.85
N ASP A 177 7.22 9.75 21.81
CA ASP A 177 8.29 9.36 20.90
C ASP A 177 9.08 8.20 21.52
N LEU A 178 8.92 7.03 20.92
CA LEU A 178 9.59 5.81 21.39
C LEU A 178 11.08 5.79 21.02
N ASN A 179 11.49 6.58 20.02
CA ASN A 179 12.88 6.62 19.55
C ASN A 179 13.78 7.44 20.49
N THR A 180 13.21 8.34 21.29
CA THR A 180 13.94 9.06 22.34
C THR A 180 14.23 8.18 23.55
N ILE A 181 13.58 7.02 23.68
CA ILE A 181 13.80 6.09 24.79
C ILE A 181 15.01 5.21 24.46
N PRO A 182 16.12 5.29 25.21
CA PRO A 182 17.30 4.49 24.91
C PRO A 182 17.02 3.00 25.13
N VAL A 183 16.90 2.24 24.05
CA VAL A 183 16.75 0.78 24.10
C VAL A 183 18.11 0.14 24.36
N ARG A 184 18.26 -0.54 25.49
CA ARG A 184 19.40 -1.43 25.73
C ARG A 184 19.07 -2.82 25.21
N THR A 185 19.75 -3.27 24.17
CA THR A 185 19.76 -4.67 23.76
C THR A 185 20.65 -5.46 24.72
N ILE A 186 20.03 -6.38 25.47
CA ILE A 186 20.76 -7.29 26.35
C ILE A 186 21.04 -8.56 25.54
N SER A 187 22.30 -8.85 25.23
CA SER A 187 22.68 -10.11 24.59
C SER A 187 22.65 -11.23 25.64
N VAL A 188 21.69 -12.15 25.52
CA VAL A 188 21.69 -13.39 26.30
C VAL A 188 22.76 -14.30 25.71
N ASN A 189 23.75 -14.67 26.52
CA ASN A 189 24.79 -15.62 26.13
C ASN A 189 24.22 -17.03 26.24
N GLU A 190 24.11 -17.76 25.12
CA GLU A 190 23.48 -19.10 25.05
C GLU A 190 24.09 -20.14 26.00
N ARG A 191 25.31 -19.90 26.51
CA ARG A 191 26.02 -20.83 27.43
C ARG A 191 25.45 -20.89 28.85
N GLU A 192 24.62 -19.95 29.27
CA GLU A 192 23.96 -19.99 30.60
C GLU A 192 22.65 -20.77 30.60
N VAL A 193 22.05 -21.02 29.43
CA VAL A 193 20.76 -21.73 29.32
C VAL A 193 20.94 -23.24 29.52
N GLU A 194 22.11 -23.79 29.19
CA GLU A 194 22.37 -25.23 29.21
C GLU A 194 22.67 -25.80 30.61
N HIS A 195 22.86 -24.94 31.63
CA HIS A 195 23.13 -25.36 33.01
C HIS A 195 21.92 -25.30 33.97
N HIS A 196 20.73 -24.98 33.45
CA HIS A 196 19.50 -24.87 34.24
C HIS A 196 18.31 -25.68 33.66
N VAL A 197 18.60 -26.79 32.97
CA VAL A 197 17.62 -27.86 32.70
C VAL A 197 18.09 -29.16 33.33
#